data_AF-A0A3M8FRJ0-F1
#
_entry.id   AF-A0A3M8FRJ0-F1
#
_cell.length_a   1.000
_cell.length_b   1.000
_cell.length_c   1.000
_cell.angle_alpha   90.00
_cell.angle_beta   90.00
_cell.angle_gamma   90.00
#
_symmetry.space_group_name_H-M   'P 1'
#
loop_
_entity.id
_entity.type
_entity.pdbx_description
1 polymer ?
#
loop_
_entity_poly.entity_id
_entity_poly.type
_entity_poly.pdbx_seq_one_letter_code
_entity_poly.pdbx_strand_id
1 'polypeptide(L)'
;MDCLKLVALCGVGVSGFAGAQGAEVVVFGDSWANRLSSPLRQTLIDEGASDYAVLNEGVEGARADELASSDPSIGLPYIESVLLANPDAELVHLSIGGNDLFDGILFINNDAIVNSLLNRVVGDTETIVQRVLSVRPDVEVYHSGYDFLQPILFFDPARVNEVMLDLDSRLLALADTIPGYTYEGYYGFAQITYGIPDLGIPPGDPSLPRIDLPSPDFTFVDEIHYTPAVYEVFADELFVRFYEQRVTDPCVADVNGDGILSPADFTAWIDAYNGGDAGCDQNADGSCTPADFTAWITNYNNGC
;
A
#
# COMPACT_ATOMS: atom_id res chain seq x y z
N MET A 1 -33.25 67.58 15.96
CA MET A 1 -34.24 66.55 15.57
C MET A 1 -33.70 65.90 14.30
N ASP A 2 -32.54 65.24 14.42
CA ASP A 2 -32.41 63.80 14.72
C ASP A 2 -32.86 62.92 13.56
N CYS A 3 -31.89 62.32 12.86
CA CYS A 3 -31.60 60.91 13.07
C CYS A 3 -30.27 60.54 12.41
N LEU A 4 -29.29 60.22 13.25
CA LEU A 4 -28.05 59.53 12.91
C LEU A 4 -28.38 58.16 12.28
N LYS A 5 -27.75 57.79 11.16
CA LYS A 5 -27.58 56.40 10.75
C LYS A 5 -26.09 56.08 10.69
N LEU A 6 -25.65 55.35 11.70
CA LEU A 6 -24.38 54.67 11.80
C LEU A 6 -24.36 53.55 10.74
N VAL A 7 -23.40 53.56 9.81
CA VAL A 7 -23.07 52.39 8.99
C VAL A 7 -21.80 51.80 9.59
N ALA A 8 -21.94 50.64 10.21
CA ALA A 8 -20.84 49.87 10.75
C ALA A 8 -19.99 49.29 9.61
N LEU A 9 -18.69 49.58 9.62
CA LEU A 9 -17.69 48.80 8.90
C LEU A 9 -17.65 47.40 9.53
N CYS A 10 -18.23 46.40 8.87
CA CYS A 10 -17.85 45.02 9.11
C CYS A 10 -16.54 44.76 8.36
N GLY A 11 -15.46 44.56 9.12
CA GLY A 11 -14.20 44.05 8.59
C GLY A 11 -14.43 42.70 7.91
N VAL A 12 -14.01 42.60 6.66
CA VAL A 12 -13.85 41.32 5.98
C VAL A 12 -12.66 40.64 6.66
N GLY A 13 -12.97 39.72 7.57
CA GLY A 13 -11.99 38.78 8.08
C GLY A 13 -11.50 37.96 6.89
N VAL A 14 -10.21 38.07 6.59
CA VAL A 14 -9.52 37.11 5.74
C VAL A 14 -9.52 35.81 6.54
N SER A 15 -10.50 34.95 6.27
CA SER A 15 -10.46 33.55 6.68
C SER A 15 -9.19 32.95 6.06
N GLY A 16 -8.25 32.58 6.93
CA GLY A 16 -7.03 31.90 6.53
C GLY A 16 -7.37 30.70 5.66
N PHE A 17 -6.65 30.56 4.56
CA PHE A 17 -6.56 29.30 3.85
C PHE A 17 -5.99 28.29 4.85
N ALA A 18 -6.84 27.41 5.39
CA ALA A 18 -6.36 26.12 5.82
C ALA A 18 -5.73 25.51 4.57
N GLY A 19 -4.40 25.34 4.56
CA GLY A 19 -3.73 24.60 3.51
C GLY A 19 -4.45 23.26 3.39
N ALA A 20 -4.80 22.85 2.17
CA ALA A 20 -5.23 21.49 1.95
C ALA A 20 -4.10 20.61 2.49
N GLN A 21 -4.40 19.83 3.53
CA GLN A 21 -3.45 18.87 4.08
C GLN A 21 -3.19 17.86 2.97
N GLY A 22 -1.95 17.79 2.48
CA GLY A 22 -1.55 16.78 1.50
C GLY A 22 -1.77 15.38 2.06
N ALA A 23 -1.83 14.38 1.20
CA ALA A 23 -1.85 12.99 1.62
C ALA A 23 -0.45 12.39 1.56
N GLU A 24 -0.03 11.72 2.63
CA GLU A 24 1.23 10.98 2.76
C GLU A 24 1.19 9.70 1.90
N VAL A 25 0.01 9.08 1.75
CA VAL A 25 -0.21 7.91 0.90
C VAL A 25 -1.24 8.22 -0.19
N VAL A 26 -0.85 8.06 -1.46
CA VAL A 26 -1.78 8.14 -2.59
C VAL A 26 -2.02 6.76 -3.16
N VAL A 27 -3.27 6.34 -3.23
CA VAL A 27 -3.67 5.01 -3.70
C VAL A 27 -4.19 5.10 -5.12
N PHE A 28 -3.51 4.48 -6.08
CA PHE A 28 -3.99 4.29 -7.45
C PHE A 28 -4.29 2.82 -7.72
N GLY A 29 -5.14 2.54 -8.71
CA GLY A 29 -5.37 1.18 -9.16
C GLY A 29 -6.82 0.92 -9.50
N ASP A 30 -7.21 -0.33 -9.38
CA ASP A 30 -8.56 -0.78 -9.70
C ASP A 30 -9.50 -0.85 -8.47
N SER A 31 -10.49 -1.75 -8.53
CA SER A 31 -11.42 -1.99 -7.43
C SER A 31 -10.76 -2.51 -6.17
N TRP A 32 -9.65 -3.26 -6.25
CA TRP A 32 -8.92 -3.72 -5.07
C TRP A 32 -8.27 -2.55 -4.36
N ALA A 33 -7.60 -1.65 -5.09
CA ALA A 33 -7.05 -0.42 -4.55
C ALA A 33 -8.14 0.49 -3.93
N ASN A 34 -9.26 0.68 -4.65
CA ASN A 34 -10.37 1.50 -4.19
C ASN A 34 -10.98 0.97 -2.88
N ARG A 35 -11.23 -0.34 -2.80
CA ARG A 35 -11.89 -0.96 -1.65
C ARG A 35 -10.97 -1.14 -0.45
N LEU A 36 -9.67 -1.29 -0.69
CA LEU A 36 -8.64 -1.36 0.36
C LEU A 36 -8.37 -0.02 1.03
N SER A 37 -8.54 1.11 0.33
CA SER A 37 -8.10 2.42 0.82
C SER A 37 -8.68 2.82 2.19
N SER A 38 -9.96 2.54 2.44
CA SER A 38 -10.58 2.87 3.74
C SER A 38 -10.12 1.95 4.87
N PRO A 39 -10.10 0.61 4.70
CA PRO A 39 -9.46 -0.31 5.64
C PRO A 39 -8.00 0.05 5.95
N LEU A 40 -7.19 0.30 4.91
CA LEU A 40 -5.78 0.69 5.08
C LEU A 40 -5.63 1.95 5.94
N ARG A 41 -6.43 2.98 5.68
CA ARG A 41 -6.44 4.19 6.50
C ARG A 41 -6.78 3.88 7.96
N GLN A 42 -7.75 3.00 8.19
CA GLN A 42 -8.15 2.63 9.55
C GLN A 42 -7.04 1.86 10.27
N THR A 43 -6.42 0.88 9.61
CA THR A 43 -5.27 0.15 10.14
C THR A 43 -4.12 1.10 10.48
N LEU A 44 -3.77 2.04 9.60
CA LEU A 44 -2.74 3.05 9.89
C LEU A 44 -3.07 3.86 11.16
N ILE A 45 -4.32 4.30 11.33
CA ILE A 45 -4.76 5.02 12.54
C ILE A 45 -4.64 4.13 13.79
N ASP A 46 -5.07 2.88 13.69
CA ASP A 46 -5.10 1.94 14.81
C ASP A 46 -3.68 1.57 15.27
N GLU A 47 -2.72 1.55 14.34
CA GLU A 47 -1.29 1.30 14.59
C GLU A 47 -0.50 2.58 14.94
N GLY A 48 -1.20 3.67 15.26
CA GLY A 48 -0.59 4.89 15.80
C GLY A 48 -0.17 5.95 14.77
N ALA A 49 -0.47 5.72 13.49
CA ALA A 49 -0.18 6.63 12.38
C ALA A 49 -1.33 7.60 12.10
N SER A 50 -1.95 8.15 13.14
CA SER A 50 -3.17 8.95 12.98
C SER A 50 -2.98 10.23 12.14
N ASP A 51 -1.74 10.65 11.96
CA ASP A 51 -1.37 11.80 11.14
C ASP A 51 -1.24 11.46 9.65
N TYR A 52 -1.15 10.18 9.27
CA TYR A 52 -1.11 9.75 7.87
C TYR A 52 -2.50 9.88 7.22
N ALA A 53 -2.59 10.77 6.24
CA ALA A 53 -3.70 10.88 5.33
C ALA A 53 -3.51 9.95 4.11
N VAL A 54 -4.55 9.17 3.84
CA VAL A 54 -4.66 8.31 2.65
C VAL A 54 -5.61 8.96 1.66
N LEU A 55 -5.12 9.26 0.45
CA LEU A 55 -5.93 9.72 -0.68
C LEU A 55 -6.24 8.54 -1.61
N ASN A 56 -7.53 8.25 -1.78
CA ASN A 56 -8.00 7.19 -2.65
C ASN A 56 -8.30 7.71 -4.07
N GLU A 57 -7.50 7.28 -5.04
CA GLU A 57 -7.65 7.52 -6.48
C GLU A 57 -7.83 6.20 -7.25
N GLY A 58 -8.23 5.12 -6.56
CA GLY A 58 -8.57 3.85 -7.17
C GLY A 58 -9.87 3.95 -7.98
N VAL A 59 -9.90 3.31 -9.15
CA VAL A 59 -11.03 3.35 -10.08
C VAL A 59 -11.55 1.95 -10.33
N GLU A 60 -12.78 1.66 -9.90
CA GLU A 60 -13.41 0.35 -10.10
C GLU A 60 -13.37 -0.10 -11.57
N GLY A 61 -12.86 -1.31 -11.81
CA GLY A 61 -12.79 -1.90 -13.14
C GLY A 61 -11.66 -1.38 -14.04
N ALA A 62 -10.80 -0.48 -13.54
CA ALA A 62 -9.70 0.05 -14.32
C ALA A 62 -8.67 -1.01 -14.71
N ARG A 63 -8.11 -0.86 -15.91
CA ARG A 63 -7.02 -1.69 -16.43
C ARG A 63 -5.68 -0.95 -16.39
N ALA A 64 -4.59 -1.72 -16.40
CA ALA A 64 -3.23 -1.17 -16.48
C ALA A 64 -3.06 -0.33 -17.76
N ASP A 65 -3.62 -0.78 -18.89
CA ASP A 65 -3.54 -0.04 -20.15
C ASP A 65 -4.25 1.33 -20.11
N GLU A 66 -5.30 1.48 -19.30
CA GLU A 66 -6.02 2.73 -19.08
C GLU A 66 -5.21 3.70 -18.21
N LEU A 67 -4.62 3.23 -17.11
CA LEU A 67 -3.76 4.04 -16.25
C LEU A 67 -2.44 4.43 -16.95
N ALA A 68 -1.90 3.56 -17.81
CA ALA A 68 -0.72 3.84 -18.63
C ALA A 68 -1.01 4.76 -19.84
N SER A 69 -2.28 5.08 -20.09
CA SER A 69 -2.69 5.83 -21.27
C SER A 69 -2.44 7.34 -21.17
N SER A 70 -2.77 8.04 -22.26
CA SER A 70 -2.78 9.51 -22.30
C SER A 70 -4.13 10.13 -21.93
N ASP A 71 -5.09 9.35 -21.44
CA ASP A 71 -6.39 9.85 -21.03
C ASP A 71 -6.24 10.76 -19.79
N PRO A 72 -6.62 12.04 -19.85
CA PRO A 72 -6.45 12.96 -18.73
C PRO A 72 -7.41 12.72 -17.55
N SER A 73 -8.38 11.81 -17.69
CA SER A 73 -9.33 11.49 -16.62
C SER A 73 -8.91 10.30 -15.75
N ILE A 74 -7.92 9.52 -16.17
CA ILE A 74 -7.47 8.32 -15.45
C ILE A 74 -6.00 7.95 -15.70
N GLY A 75 -5.46 8.29 -16.88
CA GLY A 75 -4.13 7.90 -17.32
C GLY A 75 -2.98 8.73 -16.73
N LEU A 76 -1.82 8.69 -17.37
CA LEU A 76 -0.60 9.33 -16.88
C LEU A 76 -0.74 10.83 -16.55
N PRO A 77 -1.46 11.66 -17.34
CA PRO A 77 -1.64 13.08 -16.99
C PRO A 77 -2.45 13.28 -15.70
N TYR A 78 -3.37 12.36 -15.41
CA TYR A 78 -4.16 12.40 -14.17
C TYR A 78 -3.27 12.08 -12.96
N ILE A 79 -2.53 10.98 -13.04
CA ILE A 79 -1.56 10.55 -12.02
C ILE A 79 -0.57 11.68 -11.71
N GLU A 80 0.01 12.31 -12.74
CA GLU A 80 0.89 13.47 -12.59
C GLU A 80 0.23 14.60 -11.80
N SER A 81 -1.02 14.95 -12.15
CA SER A 81 -1.72 16.05 -11.53
C SER A 81 -2.01 15.80 -10.05
N VAL A 82 -2.35 14.56 -9.67
CA VAL A 82 -2.58 14.15 -8.29
C VAL A 82 -1.27 14.22 -7.50
N LEU A 83 -0.17 13.69 -8.03
CA LEU A 83 1.13 13.71 -7.35
C LEU A 83 1.65 15.13 -7.13
N LEU A 84 1.47 16.02 -8.10
CA LEU A 84 1.85 17.43 -7.99
C LEU A 84 0.94 18.21 -7.03
N ALA A 85 -0.30 17.78 -6.84
CA ALA A 85 -1.22 18.35 -5.87
C ALA A 85 -0.96 17.86 -4.42
N ASN A 86 -0.22 16.76 -4.26
CA ASN A 86 0.14 16.17 -2.97
C ASN A 86 1.68 16.12 -2.83
N PRO A 87 2.34 17.28 -2.66
CA PRO A 87 3.80 17.33 -2.54
C PRO A 87 4.32 16.61 -1.29
N ASP A 88 3.47 16.42 -0.29
CA ASP A 88 3.80 15.73 0.96
C ASP A 88 3.61 14.20 0.86
N ALA A 89 3.16 13.68 -0.28
CA ALA A 89 3.10 12.24 -0.49
C ALA A 89 4.51 11.63 -0.39
N GLU A 90 4.64 10.56 0.37
CA GLU A 90 5.86 9.76 0.54
C GLU A 90 5.73 8.39 -0.14
N LEU A 91 4.50 7.92 -0.29
CA LEU A 91 4.18 6.61 -0.85
C LEU A 91 3.05 6.68 -1.87
N VAL A 92 3.22 5.93 -2.95
CA VAL A 92 2.14 5.53 -3.84
C VAL A 92 1.81 4.05 -3.62
N HIS A 93 0.59 3.75 -3.21
CA HIS A 93 0.07 2.39 -3.20
C HIS A 93 -0.59 2.11 -4.57
N LEU A 94 -0.21 1.02 -5.22
CA LEU A 94 -0.76 0.56 -6.49
C LEU A 94 -1.40 -0.83 -6.32
N SER A 95 -2.55 -1.06 -6.95
CA SER A 95 -3.05 -2.42 -7.19
C SER A 95 -3.76 -2.44 -8.54
N ILE A 96 -3.13 -3.04 -9.56
CA ILE A 96 -3.60 -2.96 -10.95
C ILE A 96 -3.21 -4.20 -11.77
N GLY A 97 -3.96 -4.47 -12.84
CA GLY A 97 -3.68 -5.53 -13.81
C GLY A 97 -4.66 -6.70 -13.76
N GLY A 98 -5.46 -6.81 -12.70
CA GLY A 98 -6.49 -7.84 -12.55
C GLY A 98 -7.52 -7.75 -13.67
N ASN A 99 -8.07 -6.57 -13.93
CA ASN A 99 -9.07 -6.37 -14.99
C ASN A 99 -8.54 -6.67 -16.39
N ASP A 100 -7.25 -6.48 -16.65
CA ASP A 100 -6.60 -6.89 -17.90
C ASP A 100 -6.63 -8.41 -18.09
N LEU A 101 -6.37 -9.17 -17.01
CA LEU A 101 -6.48 -10.63 -17.02
C LEU A 101 -7.93 -11.07 -17.28
N PHE A 102 -8.90 -10.41 -16.65
CA PHE A 102 -10.32 -10.72 -16.84
C PHE A 102 -10.82 -10.42 -18.25
N ASP A 103 -10.35 -9.35 -18.89
CA ASP A 103 -10.68 -9.06 -20.29
C ASP A 103 -10.13 -10.16 -21.23
N GLY A 104 -9.00 -10.77 -20.87
CA GLY A 104 -8.39 -11.89 -21.57
C GLY A 104 -8.89 -13.29 -21.17
N ILE A 105 -9.79 -13.41 -20.19
CA ILE A 105 -10.07 -14.70 -19.50
C ILE A 105 -10.55 -15.80 -20.44
N LEU A 106 -11.29 -15.44 -21.50
CA LEU A 106 -11.77 -16.39 -22.51
C LEU A 106 -10.65 -17.15 -23.24
N PHE A 107 -9.42 -16.62 -23.20
CA PHE A 107 -8.24 -17.19 -23.85
C PHE A 107 -7.28 -17.83 -22.85
N ILE A 108 -7.69 -18.06 -21.59
CA ILE A 108 -6.78 -18.51 -20.53
C ILE A 108 -6.11 -19.87 -20.82
N ASN A 109 -6.72 -20.70 -21.67
CA ASN A 109 -6.17 -21.99 -22.12
C ASN A 109 -5.23 -21.88 -23.33
N ASN A 110 -4.94 -20.67 -23.81
CA ASN A 110 -4.03 -20.42 -24.92
C ASN A 110 -2.77 -19.71 -24.41
N ASP A 111 -1.72 -20.48 -24.14
CA ASP A 111 -0.46 -19.98 -23.56
C ASP A 111 0.15 -18.82 -24.35
N ALA A 112 0.06 -18.81 -25.68
CA ALA A 112 0.65 -17.74 -26.48
C ALA A 112 -0.11 -16.41 -26.29
N ILE A 113 -1.46 -16.47 -26.22
CA ILE A 113 -2.28 -15.29 -25.95
C ILE A 113 -2.08 -14.81 -24.51
N VAL A 114 -2.10 -15.74 -23.55
CA VAL A 114 -1.84 -15.43 -22.13
C VAL A 114 -0.48 -14.77 -21.97
N ASN A 115 0.59 -15.34 -22.52
CA ASN A 115 1.93 -14.74 -22.45
C ASN A 115 1.97 -13.32 -23.03
N SER A 116 1.30 -13.09 -24.16
CA SER A 116 1.24 -11.75 -24.76
C SER A 116 0.45 -10.77 -23.89
N LEU A 117 -0.62 -11.24 -23.24
CA LEU A 117 -1.41 -10.43 -22.30
C LEU A 117 -0.58 -10.07 -21.07
N LEU A 118 0.05 -11.04 -20.42
CA LEU A 118 0.90 -10.83 -19.25
C LEU A 118 2.04 -9.84 -19.54
N ASN A 119 2.71 -9.98 -20.68
CA ASN A 119 3.75 -9.04 -21.10
C ASN A 119 3.22 -7.61 -21.28
N ARG A 120 1.98 -7.46 -21.77
CA ARG A 120 1.34 -6.15 -21.90
C ARG A 120 1.05 -5.54 -20.52
N VAL A 121 0.42 -6.30 -19.62
CA VAL A 121 0.12 -5.85 -18.25
C VAL A 121 1.39 -5.41 -17.51
N VAL A 122 2.46 -6.18 -17.63
CA VAL A 122 3.77 -5.84 -17.02
C VAL A 122 4.35 -4.57 -17.64
N GLY A 123 4.30 -4.40 -18.97
CA GLY A 123 4.80 -3.20 -19.64
C GLY A 123 3.97 -1.93 -19.34
N ASP A 124 2.67 -2.07 -19.20
CA ASP A 124 1.79 -0.96 -18.79
C ASP A 124 2.05 -0.59 -17.32
N THR A 125 2.23 -1.58 -16.45
CA THR A 125 2.64 -1.36 -15.04
C THR A 125 3.99 -0.67 -14.94
N GLU A 126 4.99 -1.11 -15.71
CA GLU A 126 6.29 -0.43 -15.81
C GLU A 126 6.13 1.04 -16.22
N THR A 127 5.28 1.31 -17.21
CA THR A 127 5.00 2.68 -17.68
C THR A 127 4.41 3.56 -16.58
N ILE A 128 3.45 3.02 -15.80
CA ILE A 128 2.84 3.72 -14.66
C ILE A 128 3.88 4.02 -13.59
N VAL A 129 4.61 3.00 -13.14
CA VAL A 129 5.62 3.13 -12.06
C VAL A 129 6.72 4.11 -12.44
N GLN A 130 7.28 3.97 -13.65
CA GLN A 130 8.31 4.90 -14.14
C GLN A 130 7.78 6.33 -14.24
N ARG A 131 6.50 6.52 -14.61
CA ARG A 131 5.91 7.85 -14.61
C ARG A 131 5.86 8.44 -13.21
N VAL A 132 5.33 7.70 -12.23
CA VAL A 132 5.26 8.12 -10.83
C VAL A 132 6.64 8.57 -10.35
N LEU A 133 7.65 7.70 -10.47
CA LEU A 133 9.01 7.96 -10.01
C LEU A 133 9.73 9.07 -10.82
N SER A 134 9.34 9.31 -12.08
CA SER A 134 9.89 10.43 -12.86
C SER A 134 9.35 11.80 -12.41
N VAL A 135 8.12 11.83 -11.90
CA VAL A 135 7.43 13.05 -11.44
C VAL A 135 7.81 13.35 -9.99
N ARG A 136 7.88 12.29 -9.18
CA ARG A 136 8.25 12.30 -7.78
C ARG A 136 9.35 11.26 -7.55
N PRO A 137 10.63 11.59 -7.77
CA PRO A 137 11.73 10.66 -7.53
C PRO A 137 11.99 10.38 -6.05
N ASP A 138 11.31 11.12 -5.18
CA ASP A 138 11.37 11.03 -3.72
C ASP A 138 10.29 10.14 -3.11
N VAL A 139 9.29 9.70 -3.88
CA VAL A 139 8.29 8.73 -3.38
C VAL A 139 8.70 7.30 -3.68
N GLU A 140 8.22 6.38 -2.83
CA GLU A 140 8.23 4.96 -3.14
C GLU A 140 6.91 4.54 -3.80
N VAL A 141 6.97 3.51 -4.65
CA VAL A 141 5.78 2.83 -5.18
C VAL A 141 5.70 1.44 -4.58
N TYR A 142 4.63 1.17 -3.83
CA TYR A 142 4.30 -0.17 -3.35
C TYR A 142 3.12 -0.73 -4.13
N HIS A 143 3.30 -1.89 -4.75
CA HIS A 143 2.25 -2.55 -5.51
C HIS A 143 1.84 -3.85 -4.82
N SER A 144 0.62 -3.86 -4.29
CA SER A 144 -0.01 -5.06 -3.73
C SER A 144 -0.72 -5.86 -4.83
N GLY A 145 -0.33 -7.12 -4.96
CA GLY A 145 -0.97 -8.09 -5.84
C GLY A 145 -2.31 -8.59 -5.29
N TYR A 146 -2.88 -9.57 -5.98
CA TYR A 146 -4.20 -10.13 -5.69
C TYR A 146 -4.11 -11.43 -4.88
N ASP A 147 -5.27 -11.94 -4.47
CA ASP A 147 -5.44 -13.30 -3.95
C ASP A 147 -5.95 -14.27 -5.03
N PHE A 148 -5.98 -15.56 -4.72
CA PHE A 148 -6.80 -16.50 -5.47
C PHE A 148 -8.27 -16.13 -5.39
N LEU A 149 -8.95 -16.32 -6.51
CA LEU A 149 -10.33 -15.88 -6.70
C LEU A 149 -11.31 -16.99 -6.34
N GLN A 150 -12.60 -16.66 -6.32
CA GLN A 150 -13.64 -17.67 -6.32
C GLN A 150 -13.75 -18.36 -7.69
N PRO A 151 -14.41 -19.53 -7.78
CA PRO A 151 -14.63 -20.19 -9.05
C PRO A 151 -15.36 -19.30 -10.04
N ILE A 152 -14.65 -18.85 -11.08
CA ILE A 152 -15.26 -18.16 -12.22
C ILE A 152 -15.94 -19.20 -13.09
N LEU A 153 -17.23 -19.00 -13.36
CA LEU A 153 -18.02 -19.94 -14.14
C LEU A 153 -17.33 -20.31 -15.46
N PHE A 154 -17.22 -21.61 -15.74
CA PHE A 154 -16.58 -22.22 -16.91
C PHE A 154 -15.04 -22.26 -16.92
N PHE A 155 -14.37 -21.82 -15.86
CA PHE A 155 -12.90 -21.90 -15.76
C PHE A 155 -12.45 -22.85 -14.66
N ASP A 156 -11.31 -23.50 -14.90
CA ASP A 156 -10.63 -24.35 -13.93
C ASP A 156 -9.83 -23.47 -12.95
N PRO A 157 -10.13 -23.47 -11.63
CA PRO A 157 -9.39 -22.67 -10.65
C PRO A 157 -7.88 -22.89 -10.71
N ALA A 158 -7.44 -24.13 -10.96
CA ALA A 158 -6.01 -24.44 -11.05
C ALA A 158 -5.33 -23.63 -12.17
N ARG A 159 -6.00 -23.50 -13.31
CA ARG A 159 -5.48 -22.77 -14.46
C ARG A 159 -5.55 -21.25 -14.25
N VAL A 160 -6.62 -20.75 -13.63
CA VAL A 160 -6.72 -19.33 -13.27
C VAL A 160 -5.57 -18.94 -12.33
N ASN A 161 -5.39 -19.70 -11.26
CA ASN A 161 -4.36 -19.45 -10.27
C ASN A 161 -2.93 -19.58 -10.85
N GLU A 162 -2.69 -20.53 -11.76
CA GLU A 162 -1.41 -20.64 -12.49
C GLU A 162 -1.08 -19.36 -13.27
N VAL A 163 -2.05 -18.81 -14.01
CA VAL A 163 -1.84 -17.59 -14.80
C VAL A 163 -1.64 -16.37 -13.91
N MET A 164 -2.36 -16.28 -12.79
CA MET A 164 -2.18 -15.19 -11.83
C MET A 164 -0.80 -15.25 -11.16
N LEU A 165 -0.30 -16.45 -10.81
CA LEU A 165 1.06 -16.64 -10.29
C LEU A 165 2.16 -16.35 -11.32
N ASP A 166 1.89 -16.56 -12.62
CA ASP A 166 2.80 -16.14 -13.69
C ASP A 166 2.85 -14.60 -13.81
N LEU A 167 1.71 -13.91 -13.67
CA LEU A 167 1.72 -12.44 -13.57
C LEU A 167 2.53 -11.98 -12.35
N ASP A 168 2.28 -12.60 -11.19
CA ASP A 168 2.97 -12.32 -9.92
C ASP A 168 4.48 -12.38 -10.06
N SER A 169 4.98 -13.49 -10.61
CA SER A 169 6.41 -13.73 -10.80
C SER A 169 7.05 -12.68 -11.72
N ARG A 170 6.31 -12.17 -12.71
CA ARG A 170 6.80 -11.15 -13.64
C ARG A 170 6.79 -9.76 -13.02
N LEU A 171 5.78 -9.41 -12.23
CA LEU A 171 5.72 -8.14 -11.52
C LEU A 171 6.79 -8.06 -10.42
N LEU A 172 7.06 -9.17 -9.74
CA LEU A 172 8.19 -9.28 -8.82
C LEU A 172 9.52 -9.07 -9.54
N ALA A 173 9.73 -9.74 -10.68
CA ALA A 173 10.93 -9.54 -11.50
C ALA A 173 11.05 -8.10 -12.05
N LEU A 174 9.94 -7.41 -12.31
CA LEU A 174 9.94 -6.00 -12.69
C LEU A 174 10.38 -5.12 -11.52
N ALA A 175 9.88 -5.36 -10.30
CA ALA A 175 10.26 -4.62 -9.11
C ALA A 175 11.76 -4.67 -8.84
N ASP A 176 12.40 -5.82 -9.04
CA ASP A 176 13.86 -5.98 -8.93
C ASP A 176 14.67 -5.06 -9.88
N THR A 177 14.04 -4.52 -10.94
CA THR A 177 14.70 -3.70 -11.96
C THR A 177 14.49 -2.20 -11.80
N ILE A 178 13.56 -1.76 -10.95
CA ILE A 178 13.17 -0.35 -10.81
C ILE A 178 13.41 0.10 -9.36
N PRO A 179 14.47 0.88 -9.09
CA PRO A 179 14.68 1.46 -7.77
C PRO A 179 13.48 2.30 -7.33
N GLY A 180 13.04 2.13 -6.09
CA GLY A 180 11.85 2.80 -5.55
C GLY A 180 10.52 2.13 -5.90
N TYR A 181 10.55 0.93 -6.51
CA TYR A 181 9.37 0.12 -6.76
C TYR A 181 9.46 -1.22 -6.01
N THR A 182 8.47 -1.49 -5.17
CA THR A 182 8.30 -2.73 -4.43
C THR A 182 7.00 -3.40 -4.88
N TYR A 183 7.05 -4.71 -5.15
CA TYR A 183 5.86 -5.51 -5.46
C TYR A 183 5.75 -6.68 -4.49
N GLU A 184 4.54 -6.94 -4.00
CA GLU A 184 4.27 -8.12 -3.17
C GLU A 184 2.96 -8.82 -3.60
N GLY A 185 3.06 -10.12 -3.84
CA GLY A 185 1.93 -10.99 -4.15
C GLY A 185 1.23 -11.51 -2.91
N TYR A 186 -0.10 -11.58 -2.94
CA TYR A 186 -0.95 -12.07 -1.85
C TYR A 186 -1.75 -13.32 -2.22
N TYR A 187 -1.25 -14.08 -3.19
CA TYR A 187 -1.90 -15.27 -3.70
C TYR A 187 -2.01 -16.37 -2.65
N GLY A 188 -3.25 -16.77 -2.37
CA GLY A 188 -3.61 -17.73 -1.35
C GLY A 188 -3.75 -17.14 0.05
N PHE A 189 -3.75 -15.82 0.20
CA PHE A 189 -3.95 -15.14 1.49
C PHE A 189 -5.22 -15.65 2.19
N ALA A 190 -6.38 -15.62 1.53
CA ALA A 190 -7.61 -16.04 2.20
C ALA A 190 -7.60 -17.53 2.56
N GLN A 191 -6.97 -18.38 1.74
CA GLN A 191 -6.78 -19.78 2.09
C GLN A 191 -5.94 -19.91 3.37
N ILE A 192 -4.78 -19.26 3.46
CA ILE A 192 -3.89 -19.35 4.62
C ILE A 192 -4.59 -18.79 5.87
N THR A 193 -5.22 -17.62 5.76
CA THR A 193 -5.83 -16.90 6.87
C THR A 193 -7.08 -17.58 7.42
N TYR A 194 -7.89 -18.20 6.55
CA TYR A 194 -9.20 -18.72 6.93
C TYR A 194 -9.34 -20.25 6.78
N GLY A 195 -8.32 -20.92 6.26
CA GLY A 195 -8.38 -22.33 5.90
C GLY A 195 -9.30 -22.58 4.71
N ILE A 196 -9.70 -23.83 4.50
CA ILE A 196 -10.74 -24.21 3.54
C ILE A 196 -11.75 -25.10 4.29
N PRO A 197 -12.72 -24.50 5.00
CA PRO A 197 -13.61 -25.23 5.92
C PRO A 197 -14.38 -26.38 5.26
N ASP A 198 -14.81 -26.21 4.02
CA ASP A 198 -15.53 -27.24 3.26
C ASP A 198 -14.72 -28.51 3.01
N LEU A 199 -13.39 -28.40 3.03
CA LEU A 199 -12.46 -29.52 2.92
C LEU A 199 -11.88 -29.95 4.28
N GLY A 200 -12.30 -29.31 5.37
CA GLY A 200 -11.78 -29.55 6.71
C GLY A 200 -10.32 -29.12 6.90
N ILE A 201 -9.82 -28.22 6.05
CA ILE A 201 -8.45 -27.68 6.16
C ILE A 201 -8.52 -26.43 7.05
N PRO A 202 -7.86 -26.38 8.22
CA PRO A 202 -7.91 -25.23 9.12
C PRO A 202 -7.04 -24.05 8.64
N PRO A 203 -7.25 -22.83 9.18
CA PRO A 203 -6.31 -21.72 9.05
C PRO A 203 -4.86 -22.10 9.39
N GLY A 204 -3.90 -21.58 8.63
CA GLY A 204 -2.46 -21.81 8.83
C GLY A 204 -1.98 -23.24 8.55
N ASP A 205 -2.81 -24.09 7.94
CA ASP A 205 -2.39 -25.44 7.56
C ASP A 205 -1.19 -25.38 6.58
N PRO A 206 -0.12 -26.17 6.82
CA PRO A 206 1.10 -26.09 6.01
C PRO A 206 0.93 -26.60 4.57
N SER A 207 -0.22 -27.19 4.22
CA SER A 207 -0.55 -27.51 2.83
C SER A 207 -1.05 -26.31 2.01
N LEU A 208 -1.32 -25.18 2.66
CA LEU A 208 -1.76 -23.95 2.03
C LEU A 208 -0.57 -23.03 1.71
N PRO A 209 -0.64 -22.22 0.64
CA PRO A 209 -1.77 -22.12 -0.27
C PRO A 209 -1.80 -23.26 -1.32
N ARG A 210 -3.00 -23.62 -1.78
CA ARG A 210 -3.24 -24.63 -2.80
C ARG A 210 -3.70 -24.01 -4.10
N ILE A 211 -2.81 -24.07 -5.09
CA ILE A 211 -3.05 -23.57 -6.44
C ILE A 211 -4.26 -24.22 -7.12
N ASP A 212 -4.58 -25.49 -6.81
CA ASP A 212 -5.66 -26.24 -7.45
C ASP A 212 -7.05 -25.98 -6.84
N LEU A 213 -7.13 -25.08 -5.86
CA LEU A 213 -8.37 -24.70 -5.18
C LEU A 213 -8.61 -23.19 -5.28
N PRO A 214 -9.88 -22.75 -5.31
CA PRO A 214 -10.22 -21.35 -5.13
C PRO A 214 -9.97 -20.90 -3.68
N SER A 215 -10.06 -19.60 -3.42
CA SER A 215 -10.19 -19.11 -2.05
C SER A 215 -11.54 -19.52 -1.41
N PRO A 216 -11.70 -19.44 -0.08
CA PRO A 216 -12.96 -19.81 0.59
C PRO A 216 -14.11 -18.88 0.24
N ASP A 217 -15.29 -19.42 -0.05
CA ASP A 217 -16.42 -18.65 -0.60
C ASP A 217 -16.87 -17.47 0.27
N PHE A 218 -16.94 -17.67 1.58
CA PHE A 218 -17.38 -16.67 2.54
C PHE A 218 -16.44 -15.48 2.67
N THR A 219 -15.22 -15.55 2.12
CA THR A 219 -14.28 -14.42 2.15
C THR A 219 -14.55 -13.40 1.04
N PHE A 220 -15.44 -13.71 0.09
CA PHE A 220 -15.76 -12.85 -1.05
C PHE A 220 -17.25 -12.44 -1.11
N VAL A 221 -17.53 -11.24 -1.63
CA VAL A 221 -18.90 -10.76 -1.90
C VAL A 221 -19.41 -11.11 -3.30
N ASP A 222 -18.48 -11.34 -4.21
CA ASP A 222 -18.68 -11.77 -5.59
C ASP A 222 -17.51 -12.67 -6.00
N GLU A 223 -17.32 -12.98 -7.28
CA GLU A 223 -16.26 -13.91 -7.66
C GLU A 223 -14.83 -13.38 -7.47
N ILE A 224 -14.67 -12.07 -7.25
CA ILE A 224 -13.37 -11.38 -7.42
C ILE A 224 -13.01 -10.42 -6.29
N HIS A 225 -13.97 -9.95 -5.50
CA HIS A 225 -13.75 -9.01 -4.41
C HIS A 225 -14.02 -9.61 -3.05
N TYR A 226 -13.14 -9.30 -2.10
CA TYR A 226 -13.34 -9.63 -0.70
C TYR A 226 -14.59 -9.00 -0.09
N THR A 227 -15.06 -9.61 0.99
CA THR A 227 -15.96 -8.94 1.94
C THR A 227 -15.24 -7.78 2.64
N PRO A 228 -15.98 -6.77 3.12
CA PRO A 228 -15.39 -5.67 3.89
C PRO A 228 -14.53 -6.15 5.06
N ALA A 229 -14.99 -7.15 5.81
CA ALA A 229 -14.24 -7.73 6.94
C ALA A 229 -12.93 -8.40 6.51
N VAL A 230 -12.87 -8.97 5.31
CA VAL A 230 -11.63 -9.57 4.80
C VAL A 230 -10.68 -8.49 4.28
N TYR A 231 -11.18 -7.38 3.72
CA TYR A 231 -10.34 -6.22 3.41
C TYR A 231 -9.74 -5.57 4.67
N GLU A 232 -10.44 -5.57 5.81
CA GLU A 232 -9.88 -5.14 7.10
C GLU A 232 -8.67 -6.01 7.50
N VAL A 233 -8.83 -7.33 7.51
CA VAL A 233 -7.71 -8.24 7.82
C VAL A 233 -6.60 -8.18 6.77
N PHE A 234 -6.94 -7.92 5.50
CA PHE A 234 -5.94 -7.74 4.45
C PHE A 234 -5.14 -6.44 4.63
N ALA A 235 -5.79 -5.36 5.07
CA ALA A 235 -5.11 -4.11 5.41
C ALA A 235 -4.14 -4.29 6.58
N ASP A 236 -4.50 -5.07 7.60
CA ASP A 236 -3.60 -5.43 8.71
C ASP A 236 -2.38 -6.22 8.23
N GLU A 237 -2.57 -7.17 7.31
CA GLU A 237 -1.46 -7.92 6.72
C GLU A 237 -0.53 -7.02 5.89
N LEU A 238 -1.09 -6.14 5.06
CA LEU A 238 -0.33 -5.14 4.31
C LEU A 238 0.46 -4.24 5.27
N PHE A 239 -0.14 -3.89 6.40
CA PHE A 239 0.53 -3.10 7.40
C PHE A 239 1.76 -3.83 7.93
N VAL A 240 1.58 -5.02 8.50
CA VAL A 240 2.67 -5.82 9.08
C VAL A 240 3.79 -6.08 8.07
N ARG A 241 3.44 -6.36 6.81
CA ARG A 241 4.45 -6.71 5.81
C ARG A 241 5.19 -5.53 5.20
N PHE A 242 4.53 -4.38 5.08
CA PHE A 242 5.06 -3.25 4.34
C PHE A 242 5.03 -1.92 5.11
N TYR A 243 3.88 -1.55 5.68
CA TYR A 243 3.75 -0.23 6.30
C TYR A 243 4.39 -0.14 7.68
N GLU A 244 4.47 -1.22 8.46
CA GLU A 244 5.03 -1.23 9.82
C GLU A 244 6.41 -0.56 9.83
N GLN A 245 7.29 -0.96 8.92
CA GLN A 245 8.65 -0.41 8.80
C GLN A 245 8.69 1.08 8.41
N ARG A 246 7.63 1.63 7.80
CA ARG A 246 7.57 3.03 7.34
C ARG A 246 6.86 3.94 8.32
N VAL A 247 5.94 3.34 9.08
CA VAL A 247 4.94 4.05 9.84
C VAL A 247 5.20 3.93 11.34
N THR A 248 5.69 2.77 11.78
CA THR A 248 6.04 2.49 13.17
C THR A 248 7.53 2.39 13.41
N ASP A 249 8.36 2.68 12.39
CA ASP A 249 9.76 3.02 12.63
C ASP A 249 9.90 4.54 12.67
N PRO A 250 9.64 5.21 13.82
CA PRO A 250 10.43 6.39 14.12
C PRO A 250 11.82 5.82 14.29
N CYS A 251 12.59 5.73 13.20
CA CYS A 251 13.93 5.13 13.11
C CYS A 251 14.50 5.04 14.51
N VAL A 252 14.41 3.89 15.20
CA VAL A 252 14.49 3.91 16.68
C VAL A 252 15.83 4.50 17.14
N ALA A 253 16.83 4.41 16.27
CA ALA A 253 18.13 5.05 16.40
C ALA A 253 18.16 6.59 16.17
N ASP A 254 17.21 7.20 15.45
CA ASP A 254 16.87 8.64 15.39
C ASP A 254 16.19 9.11 16.69
N VAL A 255 16.96 9.09 17.76
CA VAL A 255 16.48 9.46 19.11
C VAL A 255 16.16 10.95 19.20
N ASN A 256 16.65 11.77 18.27
CA ASN A 256 16.40 13.20 18.26
C ASN A 256 15.13 13.57 17.47
N GLY A 257 14.65 12.68 16.60
CA GLY A 257 13.41 12.79 15.85
C GLY A 257 13.46 13.83 14.73
N ASP A 258 14.64 14.10 14.17
CA ASP A 258 14.79 15.03 13.04
C ASP A 258 14.63 14.38 11.67
N GLY A 259 14.36 13.06 11.65
CA GLY A 259 14.20 12.26 10.44
C GLY A 259 15.53 11.92 9.77
N ILE A 260 16.68 12.23 10.38
CA ILE A 260 18.00 12.00 9.80
C ILE A 260 18.87 11.19 10.77
N LEU A 261 18.98 9.89 10.49
CA LEU A 261 19.91 9.02 11.20
C LEU A 261 21.37 9.50 11.05
N SER A 262 21.91 10.05 12.13
CA SER A 262 23.18 10.76 12.15
C SER A 262 23.89 10.63 13.50
N PRO A 263 25.16 11.09 13.62
CA PRO A 263 25.81 11.15 14.93
C PRO A 263 25.11 12.07 15.95
N ALA A 264 24.17 12.92 15.53
CA ALA A 264 23.37 13.72 16.45
C ALA A 264 22.47 12.83 17.33
N ASP A 265 21.99 11.72 16.77
CA ASP A 265 21.12 10.79 17.49
C ASP A 265 21.83 10.00 18.57
N PHE A 266 23.12 9.72 18.37
CA PHE A 266 23.92 9.15 19.44
C PHE A 266 24.02 10.10 20.65
N THR A 267 24.09 11.41 20.38
CA THR A 267 24.09 12.41 21.45
C THR A 267 22.74 12.44 22.15
N ALA A 268 21.64 12.43 21.39
CA ALA A 268 20.29 12.35 21.95
C ALA A 268 20.06 11.05 22.75
N TRP A 269 20.59 9.92 22.29
CA TRP A 269 20.53 8.64 23.01
C TRP A 269 21.30 8.69 24.33
N ILE A 270 22.50 9.31 24.38
CA ILE A 270 23.24 9.50 25.64
C ILE A 270 22.43 10.36 26.62
N ASP A 271 21.80 11.43 26.13
CA ASP A 271 20.99 12.31 26.97
C ASP A 271 19.77 11.55 27.52
N ALA A 272 19.06 10.79 26.67
CA ALA A 272 17.94 9.94 27.08
C ALA A 272 18.37 8.86 28.09
N TYR A 273 19.53 8.21 27.88
CA TYR A 273 20.06 7.19 28.79
C TYR A 273 20.40 7.76 30.17
N ASN A 274 21.00 8.95 30.22
CA ASN A 274 21.31 9.63 31.49
C ASN A 274 20.05 10.20 32.17
N GLY A 275 19.03 10.56 31.40
CA GLY A 275 17.73 11.03 31.87
C GLY A 275 16.79 9.92 32.33
N GLY A 276 16.98 8.69 31.82
CA GLY A 276 16.02 7.59 31.98
C GLY A 276 14.75 7.79 31.16
N ASP A 277 14.88 8.45 30.00
CA ASP A 277 13.76 8.76 29.10
C ASP A 277 13.47 7.61 28.13
N ALA A 278 12.26 7.51 27.59
CA ALA A 278 11.86 6.37 26.75
C ALA A 278 12.76 6.15 25.51
N GLY A 279 13.39 7.21 24.97
CA GLY A 279 14.28 7.13 23.82
C GLY A 279 15.56 6.29 24.03
N CYS A 280 15.91 5.93 25.27
CA CYS A 280 17.03 5.03 25.52
C CYS A 280 16.69 3.54 25.45
N ASP A 281 15.43 3.14 25.46
CA ASP A 281 15.00 1.74 25.34
C ASP A 281 14.96 1.33 23.86
N GLN A 282 16.05 0.75 23.39
CA GLN A 282 16.31 0.46 21.98
C GLN A 282 16.04 -0.99 21.62
N ASN A 283 15.85 -1.84 22.63
CA ASN A 283 15.46 -3.24 22.47
C ASN A 283 13.99 -3.51 22.86
N ALA A 284 13.26 -2.46 23.27
CA ALA A 284 11.87 -2.49 23.70
C ALA A 284 11.59 -3.44 24.88
N ASP A 285 12.55 -3.62 25.79
CA ASP A 285 12.39 -4.46 26.98
C ASP A 285 11.75 -3.74 28.18
N GLY A 286 11.44 -2.44 28.01
CA GLY A 286 10.83 -1.57 28.99
C GLY A 286 11.83 -1.00 30.01
N SER A 287 13.14 -1.19 29.82
CA SER A 287 14.18 -0.71 30.73
C SER A 287 15.39 -0.17 29.97
N CYS A 288 15.81 1.06 30.28
CA CYS A 288 17.09 1.56 29.78
C CYS A 288 18.28 0.94 30.52
N THR A 289 18.96 0.02 29.85
CA THR A 289 20.10 -0.72 30.35
C THR A 289 21.29 -0.63 29.38
N PRO A 290 22.49 -1.10 29.77
CA PRO A 290 23.60 -1.20 28.83
C PRO A 290 23.33 -2.11 27.61
N ALA A 291 22.28 -2.95 27.63
CA ALA A 291 21.89 -3.75 26.46
C ALA A 291 21.39 -2.86 25.32
N ASP A 292 20.75 -1.73 25.64
CA ASP A 292 20.21 -0.77 24.69
C ASP A 292 21.27 -0.07 23.86
N PHE A 293 22.49 0.10 24.39
CA PHE A 293 23.59 0.61 23.58
C PHE A 293 23.94 -0.33 22.42
N THR A 294 23.89 -1.64 22.68
CA THR A 294 24.15 -2.64 21.64
C THR A 294 23.01 -2.65 20.62
N ALA A 295 21.76 -2.54 21.09
CA ALA A 295 20.60 -2.43 20.22
C ALA A 295 20.64 -1.14 19.37
N TRP A 296 20.98 0.02 19.96
CA TRP A 296 21.15 1.27 19.23
C TRP A 296 22.21 1.15 18.12
N ILE A 297 23.37 0.54 18.39
CA ILE A 297 24.40 0.31 17.36
C ILE A 297 23.85 -0.59 16.24
N THR A 298 23.08 -1.62 16.58
CA THR A 298 22.46 -2.49 15.58
C THR A 298 21.45 -1.70 14.74
N ASN A 299 20.55 -0.95 15.36
CA ASN A 299 19.55 -0.11 14.69
C ASN A 299 20.25 0.95 13.80
N TYR A 300 21.26 1.66 14.31
CA TYR A 300 22.03 2.65 13.55
C TYR A 300 22.75 2.06 12.33
N ASN A 301 23.32 0.85 12.43
CA ASN A 301 24.03 0.22 11.30
C ASN A 301 23.10 -0.46 10.30
N ASN A 302 21.92 -0.88 10.72
CA ASN A 302 20.90 -1.45 9.84
C ASN A 302 20.25 -0.37 8.97
N GLY A 303 20.35 0.90 9.38
CA GLY A 303 19.53 1.98 8.83
C GLY A 303 18.16 1.99 9.50
N CYS A 304 17.44 3.09 9.30
CA CYS A 304 15.99 3.02 9.19
C CYS A 304 15.72 2.24 7.87
#